data_AF-A0A7S0LWA6-F1
#
_entry.id   AF-A0A7S0LWA6-F1
#
_cell.length_a   1.000
_cell.length_b   1.000
_cell.length_c   1.000
_cell.angle_alpha   90.00
_cell.angle_beta   90.00
_cell.angle_gamma   90.00
#
_symmetry.space_group_name_H-M   'P 1'
#
loop_
_entity.id
_entity.type
_entity.pdbx_description
1 polymer ?
#
loop_
_entity_poly.entity_id
_entity_poly.type
_entity_poly.pdbx_seq_one_letter_code
_entity_poly.pdbx_strand_id
1 'polypeptide(L)'
;TYLIFEAADLKHASPSSLSNSGVIHVQDTGLWMLARSRLAIIQGNEVGFSTLFDHYIPQTISFMQKEFCNIVPFHEMNMIETLILLFESVVDYVHGVNIPPQVQGHKEISEQLTESLEICFVFACVWAFGSSLGVKDGVDKKRSFSNWWKSKWTRIKFPAK
;
A
#
# COMPACT_ATOMS: atom_id res chain seq x y z
N THR A 1 -21.48 30.63 -4.57
CA THR A 1 -20.43 29.95 -3.81
C THR A 1 -20.88 28.54 -3.54
N TYR A 2 -20.14 27.54 -4.02
CA TYR A 2 -20.43 26.14 -3.74
C TYR A 2 -19.56 25.69 -2.56
N LEU A 3 -20.14 24.88 -1.68
CA LEU A 3 -19.46 24.36 -0.50
C LEU A 3 -19.46 22.84 -0.62
N ILE A 4 -18.26 22.24 -0.54
CA ILE A 4 -18.05 20.79 -0.67
C ILE A 4 -17.43 20.32 0.64
N PHE A 5 -17.95 19.21 1.18
CA PHE A 5 -17.41 18.54 2.36
C PHE A 5 -17.02 17.11 2.00
N GLU A 6 -15.84 16.69 2.45
CA GLU A 6 -15.40 15.30 2.42
C GLU A 6 -15.57 14.73 3.84
N ALA A 7 -16.72 14.12 4.10
CA ALA A 7 -17.04 13.50 5.38
C ALA A 7 -16.91 11.98 5.26
N ALA A 8 -16.15 11.35 6.18
CA ALA A 8 -15.97 9.91 6.20
C ALA A 8 -17.27 9.15 6.49
N ASP A 9 -18.16 9.76 7.27
CA ASP A 9 -19.46 9.17 7.60
C ASP A 9 -20.50 10.26 7.97
N LEU A 10 -21.77 9.96 7.71
CA LEU A 10 -22.92 10.78 8.04
C LEU A 10 -23.79 10.17 9.16
N LYS A 11 -23.30 9.14 9.87
CA LYS A 11 -23.99 8.46 11.00
C LYS A 11 -24.66 9.38 12.02
N HIS A 12 -24.13 10.59 12.24
CA HIS A 12 -24.63 11.54 13.23
C HIS A 12 -25.45 12.70 12.63
N ALA A 13 -25.60 12.75 11.31
CA ALA A 13 -26.38 13.78 10.65
C ALA A 13 -27.86 13.39 10.63
N SER A 14 -28.74 14.29 11.06
CA SER A 14 -30.18 14.07 10.93
C SER A 14 -30.59 14.15 9.45
N PRO A 15 -31.56 13.34 8.98
CA PRO A 15 -32.04 13.41 7.59
C PRO A 15 -32.52 14.81 7.18
N SER A 16 -33.08 15.56 8.14
CA SER A 16 -33.55 16.94 7.95
C SER A 16 -32.42 17.93 7.69
N SER A 17 -31.21 17.68 8.21
CA SER A 17 -30.03 18.51 7.95
C SER A 17 -29.45 18.28 6.55
N LEU A 18 -29.64 17.08 6.00
CA LEU A 18 -29.11 16.68 4.69
C LEU A 18 -30.09 16.96 3.55
N SER A 19 -31.37 17.25 3.82
CA SER A 19 -32.41 17.45 2.80
C SER A 19 -32.10 18.56 1.80
N ASN A 20 -31.29 19.54 2.23
CA ASN A 20 -30.93 20.70 1.42
C ASN A 20 -29.54 20.58 0.78
N SER A 21 -28.85 19.44 0.97
CA SER A 21 -27.50 19.19 0.47
C SER A 21 -27.49 18.00 -0.49
N GLY A 22 -26.74 18.10 -1.59
CA GLY A 22 -26.47 16.96 -2.45
C GLY A 22 -25.49 16.01 -1.77
N VAL A 23 -25.88 14.75 -1.55
CA VAL A 23 -25.02 13.72 -0.97
C VAL A 23 -24.56 12.77 -2.06
N ILE A 24 -23.25 12.65 -2.25
CA ILE A 24 -22.63 11.71 -3.18
C ILE A 24 -21.95 10.62 -2.36
N HIS A 25 -22.39 9.37 -2.53
CA HIS A 25 -21.73 8.22 -1.91
C HIS A 25 -20.61 7.71 -2.80
N VAL A 26 -19.38 7.80 -2.30
CA VAL A 26 -18.19 7.23 -2.96
C VAL A 26 -17.96 5.83 -2.40
N GLN A 27 -17.68 4.87 -3.27
CA GLN A 27 -17.36 3.50 -2.88
C GLN A 27 -15.86 3.37 -2.52
N ASP A 28 -15.54 2.46 -1.61
CA ASP A 28 -14.16 2.17 -1.13
C ASP A 28 -13.21 1.63 -2.22
N THR A 29 -13.69 1.39 -3.44
CA THR A 29 -12.85 1.03 -4.59
C THR A 29 -11.85 2.12 -4.98
N GLY A 30 -12.10 3.37 -4.58
CA GLY A 30 -11.22 4.50 -4.85
C GLY A 30 -9.80 4.30 -4.34
N LEU A 31 -9.62 3.63 -3.20
CA LEU A 31 -8.30 3.40 -2.60
C LEU A 31 -7.40 2.54 -3.49
N TRP A 32 -7.95 1.43 -3.98
CA TRP A 32 -7.25 0.52 -4.89
C TRP A 32 -6.89 1.20 -6.21
N MET A 33 -7.75 2.11 -6.68
CA MET A 33 -7.52 2.90 -7.89
C MET A 33 -6.43 3.97 -7.70
N LEU A 34 -6.41 4.65 -6.55
CA LEU A 34 -5.37 5.62 -6.19
C LEU A 34 -4.01 4.94 -6.01
N ALA A 35 -3.99 3.76 -5.40
CA ALA A 35 -2.77 2.97 -5.27
C ALA A 35 -2.19 2.59 -6.63
N ARG A 36 -3.04 2.10 -7.53
CA ARG A 36 -2.65 1.76 -8.91
C ARG A 36 -2.21 2.98 -9.72
N SER A 37 -2.88 4.13 -9.58
CA SER A 37 -2.50 5.33 -10.32
C SER A 37 -1.12 5.84 -9.87
N ARG A 38 -0.82 5.82 -8.56
CA ARG A 38 0.49 6.18 -8.02
C ARG A 38 1.58 5.21 -8.48
N LEU A 39 1.31 3.91 -8.45
CA LEU A 39 2.24 2.90 -8.99
C LEU A 39 2.49 3.09 -10.50
N ALA A 40 1.45 3.40 -11.28
CA ALA A 40 1.59 3.65 -12.71
C ALA A 40 2.46 4.88 -13.01
N ILE A 41 2.39 5.92 -12.17
CA ILE A 41 3.22 7.12 -12.26
C ILE A 41 4.70 6.80 -11.98
N ILE A 42 4.98 5.96 -10.98
CA ILE A 42 6.36 5.55 -10.62
C ILE A 42 6.99 4.70 -11.74
N GLN A 43 6.17 3.89 -12.41
CA GLN A 43 6.61 2.90 -13.38
C GLN A 43 6.69 3.36 -14.84
N GLY A 44 6.02 4.46 -15.22
CA GLY A 44 5.93 4.82 -16.63
C GLY A 44 5.13 3.81 -17.47
N ASN A 45 3.96 3.39 -16.97
CA ASN A 45 2.98 2.56 -17.69
C ASN A 45 3.37 1.09 -17.94
N GLU A 46 4.34 0.53 -17.20
CA GLU A 46 4.63 -0.90 -17.25
C GLU A 46 3.60 -1.75 -16.48
N VAL A 47 3.19 -2.86 -17.09
CA VAL A 47 2.09 -3.73 -16.64
C VAL A 47 2.48 -4.59 -15.41
N GLY A 48 3.77 -4.73 -15.11
CA GLY A 48 4.30 -5.62 -14.06
C GLY A 48 3.88 -5.23 -12.63
N PHE A 49 3.93 -3.93 -12.34
CA PHE A 49 3.21 -3.20 -11.29
C PHE A 49 1.98 -3.87 -10.69
N SER A 50 0.93 -3.70 -11.46
CA SER A 50 -0.43 -4.06 -11.08
C SER A 50 -0.54 -5.55 -10.79
N THR A 51 0.21 -6.39 -11.52
CA THR A 51 0.21 -7.85 -11.28
C THR A 51 0.86 -8.20 -9.94
N LEU A 52 1.98 -7.57 -9.56
CA LEU A 52 2.60 -7.78 -8.25
C LEU A 52 1.67 -7.30 -7.13
N PHE A 53 1.07 -6.13 -7.32
CA PHE A 53 0.15 -5.56 -6.35
C PHE A 53 -1.08 -6.46 -6.11
N ASP A 54 -1.72 -6.95 -7.18
CA ASP A 54 -2.86 -7.85 -7.08
C ASP A 54 -2.49 -9.21 -6.47
N HIS A 55 -1.24 -9.65 -6.67
CA HIS A 55 -0.74 -10.91 -6.09
C HIS A 55 -0.51 -10.80 -4.57
N TYR A 56 0.24 -9.79 -4.12
CA TYR A 56 0.71 -9.71 -2.73
C TYR A 56 -0.27 -9.03 -1.77
N ILE A 57 -0.94 -7.96 -2.20
CA ILE A 57 -1.60 -7.01 -1.27
C ILE A 57 -2.92 -7.55 -0.69
N PRO A 58 -3.88 -8.06 -1.48
CA PRO A 58 -5.18 -8.48 -0.94
C PRO A 58 -5.06 -9.58 0.11
N GLN A 59 -4.19 -10.55 -0.12
CA GLN A 59 -3.99 -11.66 0.81
C GLN A 59 -3.25 -11.23 2.07
N THR A 60 -2.28 -10.30 1.94
CA THR A 60 -1.55 -9.75 3.08
C THR A 60 -2.47 -8.93 3.97
N ILE A 61 -3.29 -8.03 3.41
CA ILE A 61 -4.26 -7.25 4.18
C ILE A 61 -5.26 -8.16 4.89
N SER A 62 -5.80 -9.17 4.20
CA SER A 62 -6.74 -10.12 4.82
C SER A 62 -6.10 -10.90 5.99
N PHE A 63 -4.84 -11.31 5.85
CA PHE A 63 -4.09 -11.93 6.95
C PHE A 63 -3.89 -10.95 8.10
N MET A 64 -3.50 -9.71 7.80
CA MET A 64 -3.23 -8.69 8.81
C MET A 64 -4.49 -8.38 9.65
N GLN A 65 -5.65 -8.24 9.00
CA GLN A 65 -6.92 -7.99 9.67
C GLN A 65 -7.38 -9.14 10.56
N LYS A 66 -7.07 -10.39 10.19
CA LYS A 66 -7.44 -11.58 10.96
C LYS A 66 -6.54 -11.78 12.17
N GLU A 67 -5.23 -11.69 11.98
CA GLU A 67 -4.24 -12.06 13.00
C GLU A 67 -3.90 -10.91 13.96
N PHE A 68 -4.09 -9.67 13.53
CA PHE A 68 -3.76 -8.48 14.29
C PHE A 68 -5.02 -7.64 14.49
N CYS A 69 -5.86 -8.07 15.43
CA CYS A 69 -6.87 -7.20 16.01
C CYS A 69 -6.14 -6.12 16.84
N ASN A 70 -5.67 -5.08 16.16
CA ASN A 70 -4.94 -3.98 16.78
C ASN A 70 -5.87 -3.18 17.70
N ILE A 71 -5.32 -2.66 18.80
CA ILE A 71 -6.05 -1.80 19.75
C ILE A 71 -6.53 -0.53 19.04
N VAL A 72 -5.78 -0.09 18.02
CA VAL A 72 -6.18 0.97 17.08
C VAL A 72 -6.70 0.31 15.79
N PRO A 73 -7.89 0.69 15.29
CA PRO A 73 -8.40 0.15 14.03
C PRO A 73 -7.43 0.49 12.89
N PHE A 74 -6.89 -0.54 12.27
CA PHE A 74 -5.95 -0.39 11.17
C PHE A 74 -6.74 -0.23 9.87
N HIS A 75 -6.73 0.98 9.30
CA HIS A 75 -7.45 1.24 8.06
C HIS A 75 -6.62 0.74 6.87
N GLU A 76 -7.28 0.08 5.90
CA GLU A 76 -6.63 -0.43 4.69
C GLU A 76 -5.90 0.67 3.92
N MET A 77 -6.46 1.89 3.96
CA MET A 77 -5.89 3.08 3.35
C MET A 77 -4.47 3.36 3.86
N ASN A 78 -4.30 3.41 5.18
CA ASN A 78 -3.01 3.71 5.79
C ASN A 78 -1.97 2.64 5.49
N MET A 79 -2.39 1.38 5.40
CA MET A 79 -1.52 0.25 5.03
C MET A 79 -0.95 0.41 3.62
N ILE A 80 -1.84 0.69 2.66
CA ILE A 80 -1.48 0.83 1.25
C ILE A 80 -0.66 2.11 1.05
N GLU A 81 -1.00 3.20 1.72
CA GLU A 81 -0.26 4.45 1.65
C GLU A 81 1.17 4.29 2.20
N THR A 82 1.33 3.66 3.36
CA THR A 82 2.65 3.40 3.96
C THR A 82 3.52 2.54 3.03
N LEU A 83 2.91 1.54 2.37
CA LEU A 83 3.59 0.72 1.38
C LEU A 83 4.09 1.55 0.19
N ILE A 84 3.21 2.36 -0.41
CA ILE A 84 3.55 3.15 -1.59
C ILE A 84 4.64 4.17 -1.27
N LEU A 85 4.52 4.89 -0.14
CA LEU A 85 5.53 5.86 0.29
C LEU A 85 6.90 5.20 0.54
N LEU A 86 6.89 4.03 1.20
CA LEU A 86 8.14 3.29 1.42
C LEU A 86 8.73 2.81 0.09
N PHE A 87 7.89 2.29 -0.81
CA PHE A 87 8.34 1.85 -2.12
C PHE A 87 8.90 2.99 -2.97
N GLU A 88 8.22 4.15 -3.03
CA GLU A 88 8.72 5.39 -3.66
C GLU A 88 10.12 5.73 -3.12
N SER A 89 10.29 5.73 -1.79
CA SER A 89 11.59 6.06 -1.17
C SER A 89 12.71 5.06 -1.50
N VAL A 90 12.38 3.76 -1.60
CA VAL A 90 13.34 2.70 -1.93
C VAL A 90 13.74 2.81 -3.39
N VAL A 91 12.79 3.08 -4.28
CA VAL A 91 13.02 3.28 -5.71
C VAL A 91 13.91 4.51 -5.93
N ASP A 92 13.60 5.64 -5.29
CA ASP A 92 14.41 6.86 -5.35
C ASP A 92 15.83 6.63 -4.84
N TYR A 93 15.98 5.86 -3.78
CA TYR A 93 17.29 5.49 -3.23
C TYR A 93 18.11 4.64 -4.21
N VAL A 94 17.51 3.60 -4.78
CA VAL A 94 18.19 2.66 -5.70
C VAL A 94 18.57 3.34 -7.02
N HIS A 95 17.76 4.27 -7.52
CA HIS A 95 18.04 4.97 -8.77
C HIS A 95 18.93 6.21 -8.64
N GLY A 96 19.42 6.54 -7.44
CA GLY A 96 20.27 7.71 -7.21
C GLY A 96 19.48 9.03 -7.23
N VAL A 97 19.53 9.72 -6.10
CA VAL A 97 18.78 10.96 -5.80
C VAL A 97 19.17 12.12 -6.75
N ASN A 98 18.27 12.47 -7.68
CA ASN A 98 17.89 13.83 -8.13
C ASN A 98 17.02 13.76 -9.40
N ILE A 99 15.73 13.48 -9.27
CA ILE A 99 14.77 13.86 -10.32
C ILE A 99 13.88 14.94 -9.72
N PRO A 100 14.05 16.22 -10.12
CA PRO A 100 13.09 17.27 -9.78
C PRO A 100 11.69 16.85 -10.23
N PRO A 101 10.61 17.35 -9.61
CA PRO A 101 9.22 16.92 -9.87
C PRO A 101 8.66 17.29 -11.27
N GLN A 102 9.52 17.49 -12.27
CA GLN A 102 9.19 18.03 -13.60
C GLN A 102 9.50 17.05 -14.74
N VAL A 103 10.19 15.92 -14.50
CA VAL A 103 10.63 15.01 -15.57
C VAL A 103 10.16 13.58 -15.29
N GLN A 104 8.87 13.35 -15.52
CA GLN A 104 8.21 12.04 -15.51
C GLN A 104 8.28 11.41 -16.91
N GLY A 105 9.43 11.54 -17.58
CA GLY A 105 9.68 11.02 -18.91
C GLY A 105 10.59 9.81 -18.83
N HIS A 106 10.00 8.63 -19.03
CA HIS A 106 10.64 7.39 -19.47
C HIS A 106 12.07 7.13 -18.93
N LYS A 107 12.17 6.57 -17.73
CA LYS A 107 13.34 5.77 -17.38
C LYS A 107 13.19 4.43 -18.09
N GLU A 108 13.99 4.19 -19.14
CA GLU A 108 14.08 2.88 -19.79
C GLU A 108 14.54 1.84 -18.75
N ILE A 109 13.61 0.99 -18.33
CA ILE A 109 13.87 -0.08 -17.37
C ILE A 109 14.50 -1.25 -18.13
N SER A 110 15.81 -1.43 -17.97
CA SER A 110 16.51 -2.65 -18.39
C SER A 110 15.94 -3.88 -17.67
N GLU A 111 15.93 -5.07 -18.28
CA GLU A 111 15.43 -6.32 -17.66
C GLU A 111 16.02 -6.62 -16.25
N GLN A 112 17.29 -6.24 -16.00
CA GLN A 112 17.90 -6.36 -14.66
C GLN A 112 17.29 -5.42 -13.61
N LEU A 113 16.76 -4.28 -14.08
CA LEU A 113 16.11 -3.28 -13.25
C LEU A 113 14.71 -3.76 -12.85
N THR A 114 14.02 -4.52 -13.69
CA THR A 114 12.72 -5.13 -13.39
C THR A 114 12.82 -6.15 -12.24
N GLU A 115 13.84 -7.02 -12.23
CA GLU A 115 14.07 -7.94 -11.10
C GLU A 115 14.41 -7.19 -9.80
N SER A 116 15.23 -6.15 -9.91
CA SER A 116 15.59 -5.29 -8.76
C SER A 116 14.37 -4.57 -8.18
N LEU A 117 13.47 -4.12 -9.04
CA LEU A 117 12.22 -3.45 -8.69
C LEU A 117 11.23 -4.39 -7.99
N GLU A 118 11.13 -5.64 -8.43
CA GLU A 118 10.31 -6.65 -7.74
C GLU A 118 10.84 -6.94 -6.33
N ILE A 119 12.17 -7.04 -6.16
CA ILE A 119 12.80 -7.21 -4.84
C ILE A 119 12.52 -5.99 -3.96
N CYS A 120 12.62 -4.77 -4.51
CA CYS A 120 12.30 -3.53 -3.79
C CYS A 120 10.83 -3.51 -3.34
N PHE A 121 9.91 -3.99 -4.17
CA PHE A 121 8.50 -4.09 -3.82
C PHE A 121 8.24 -5.06 -2.66
N VAL A 122 8.82 -6.27 -2.72
CA VAL A 122 8.70 -7.27 -1.66
C VAL A 122 9.33 -6.75 -0.36
N PHE A 123 10.48 -6.09 -0.45
CA PHE A 123 11.11 -5.43 0.69
C PHE A 123 10.18 -4.37 1.31
N ALA A 124 9.63 -3.47 0.49
CA ALA A 124 8.69 -2.45 0.96
C ALA A 124 7.44 -3.07 1.60
N CYS A 125 6.90 -4.17 1.06
CA CYS A 125 5.79 -4.89 1.68
C CYS A 125 6.13 -5.39 3.08
N VAL A 126 7.24 -6.12 3.23
CA VAL A 126 7.62 -6.70 4.53
C VAL A 126 7.81 -5.61 5.59
N TRP A 127 8.41 -4.48 5.23
CA TRP A 127 8.65 -3.38 6.15
C TRP A 127 7.39 -2.55 6.43
N ALA A 128 6.58 -2.24 5.43
CA ALA A 128 5.35 -1.47 5.62
C ALA A 128 4.37 -2.22 6.53
N PHE A 129 4.10 -3.50 6.25
CA PHE A 129 3.18 -4.31 7.07
C PHE A 129 3.81 -4.73 8.40
N GLY A 130 5.08 -5.13 8.40
CA GLY A 130 5.76 -5.66 9.59
C GLY A 130 6.21 -4.61 10.60
N SER A 131 6.38 -3.35 10.19
CA SER A 131 6.84 -2.26 11.09
C SER A 131 5.85 -1.98 12.23
N SER A 132 4.56 -2.06 11.93
CA SER A 132 3.47 -1.81 12.88
C SER A 132 3.23 -2.94 13.89
N LEU A 133 3.79 -4.13 13.63
CA LEU A 133 3.59 -5.29 14.48
C LEU A 133 4.47 -5.19 15.74
N GLY A 134 4.02 -5.75 16.86
CA GLY A 134 4.75 -5.72 18.12
C GLY A 134 4.55 -6.99 18.93
N VAL A 135 4.98 -6.98 20.19
CA VAL A 135 4.60 -8.06 21.11
C VAL A 135 3.23 -7.72 21.70
N LYS A 136 2.26 -8.59 21.48
CA LYS A 136 0.91 -8.48 22.06
C LYS A 136 0.58 -9.78 22.78
N ASP A 137 0.09 -9.70 24.02
CA ASP A 137 -0.31 -10.86 24.82
C ASP A 137 0.79 -11.91 24.98
N GLY A 138 2.06 -11.48 25.04
CA GLY A 138 3.24 -12.36 25.14
C GLY A 138 3.62 -13.07 23.83
N VAL A 139 2.88 -12.85 22.74
CA VAL A 139 3.15 -13.43 21.42
C VAL A 139 3.89 -12.41 20.54
N ASP A 140 5.03 -12.83 19.99
CA ASP A 140 5.78 -12.03 19.01
C ASP A 140 5.09 -12.10 17.63
N LYS A 141 4.26 -11.09 17.37
CA LYS A 141 3.51 -10.96 16.12
C LYS A 141 4.42 -10.63 14.92
N LYS A 142 5.58 -9.98 15.13
CA LYS A 142 6.59 -9.76 14.07
C LYS A 142 7.17 -11.09 13.58
N ARG A 143 7.53 -11.97 14.51
CA ARG A 143 8.04 -13.31 14.17
C ARG A 143 6.99 -14.16 13.47
N SER A 144 5.75 -14.13 13.95
CA SER A 144 4.63 -14.82 13.31
C SER A 144 4.43 -14.36 11.85
N PHE A 145 4.38 -13.04 11.63
CA PHE A 145 4.29 -12.47 10.28
C PHE A 145 5.47 -12.87 9.38
N SER A 146 6.70 -12.81 9.89
CA SER A 146 7.89 -13.18 9.10
C SER A 146 7.85 -14.64 8.67
N ASN A 147 7.43 -15.55 9.55
CA ASN A 147 7.28 -16.96 9.23
C ASN A 147 6.16 -17.19 8.21
N TRP A 148 5.01 -16.54 8.40
CA TRP A 148 3.89 -16.59 7.46
C TRP A 148 4.28 -16.07 6.07
N TRP A 149 4.94 -14.91 6.00
CA TRP A 149 5.38 -14.30 4.75
C TRP A 149 6.30 -15.24 3.95
N LYS A 150 7.30 -15.82 4.60
CA LYS A 150 8.23 -16.77 3.99
C LYS A 150 7.56 -18.07 3.55
N SER A 151 6.54 -18.52 4.28
CA SER A 151 5.77 -19.72 3.91
C SER A 151 4.81 -19.48 2.76
N LYS A 152 4.24 -18.27 2.68
CA LYS A 152 3.19 -17.93 1.71
C LYS A 152 3.76 -17.50 0.37
N TRP A 153 4.84 -16.71 0.40
CA TRP A 153 5.43 -16.10 -0.78
C TRP A 153 6.78 -16.75 -1.09
N THR A 154 6.86 -17.44 -2.22
CA THR A 154 8.06 -18.17 -2.66
C THR A 154 8.68 -17.63 -3.94
N ARG A 155 8.03 -16.65 -4.59
CA ARG A 155 8.48 -16.06 -5.86
C ARG A 155 9.83 -15.36 -5.71
N ILE A 156 10.01 -14.57 -4.66
CA ILE A 156 11.30 -13.96 -4.30
C ILE A 156 11.90 -14.70 -3.10
N LYS A 157 13.09 -15.28 -3.28
CA LYS A 157 13.82 -15.96 -2.21
C LYS A 157 14.65 -14.95 -1.42
N PHE A 158 14.48 -14.96 -0.10
CA PHE A 158 15.36 -14.21 0.78
C PHE A 158 16.74 -14.89 0.86
N PRO A 159 17.84 -14.13 0.92
CA PRO A 159 19.15 -14.71 1.15
C PRO A 159 19.16 -15.47 2.48
N ALA A 160 19.68 -16.70 2.46
CA ALA A 160 19.94 -17.44 3.69
C ALA A 160 21.06 -16.73 4.46
N LYS A 161 20.92 -16.66 5.79
CA LYS A 161 21.99 -16.18 6.68
C LYS A 161 23.17 -17.12 6.65
#